data_AF-A0A7R9Z3C6-F1
#
_entry.id   AF-A0A7R9Z3C6-F1
#
_cell.length_a   1.000
_cell.length_b   1.000
_cell.length_c   1.000
_cell.angle_alpha   90.00
_cell.angle_beta   90.00
_cell.angle_gamma   90.00
#
_symmetry.space_group_name_H-M   'P 1'
#
loop_
_entity.id
_entity.type
_entity.pdbx_description
1 polymer ?
#
loop_
_entity_poly.entity_id
_entity_poly.type
_entity_poly.pdbx_seq_one_letter_code
_entity_poly.pdbx_strand_id
1 'polypeptide(L)'
;MGKKAAYSVSKLGDIAGKLRYGRGVFGLPFELKALEICFDRLASELNSAAGDLERDALPALDKLTKTVGIHELETVRRIKNRLVRLKTRVESIHEVFERFLNDDEDMHRLNLTAEELSRQASEAEAEQRNRWQSVQTSVRESETAAAGRPNNVPSINGSTKHSVGPAVTLSSGTTLSGRRRNRRRSPGGLASTLEEEGEGEDKDADVEGRSSKSSRLLDRALTGSSMSSHTSSSKSSQEEAEIAEVEMLLEAYDMHLEHALARLQTLDEYIQDTEDLVNTALDQKRNEIISCDVLLTTNIVAFGLMSTISSFFAMNVVPASLAEDP
;
A
#
# COMPACT_ATOMS: atom_id res chain seq x y z
N MET A 1 -45.39 -5.13 -7.45
CA MET A 1 -44.06 -5.73 -7.67
C MET A 1 -43.00 -5.39 -6.60
N GLY A 2 -43.29 -4.57 -5.56
CA GLY A 2 -42.25 -4.05 -4.64
C GLY A 2 -41.86 -4.88 -3.40
N LYS A 3 -42.38 -6.10 -3.18
CA LYS A 3 -42.06 -6.89 -1.96
C LYS A 3 -40.93 -7.91 -2.13
N LYS A 4 -40.57 -8.27 -3.37
CA LYS A 4 -39.45 -9.20 -3.65
C LYS A 4 -38.07 -8.51 -3.58
N ALA A 5 -37.99 -7.22 -3.94
CA ALA A 5 -36.73 -6.47 -3.83
C ALA A 5 -36.34 -6.21 -2.37
N ALA A 6 -37.29 -5.86 -1.51
CA ALA A 6 -37.04 -5.63 -0.08
C ALA A 6 -36.55 -6.88 0.65
N TYR A 7 -37.10 -8.06 0.33
CA TYR A 7 -36.70 -9.32 0.96
C TYR A 7 -35.29 -9.79 0.55
N SER A 8 -34.79 -9.38 -0.62
CA SER A 8 -33.42 -9.67 -1.05
C SER A 8 -32.39 -8.71 -0.47
N VAL A 9 -32.71 -7.42 -0.31
CA VAL A 9 -31.77 -6.42 0.25
C VAL A 9 -31.55 -6.64 1.75
N SER A 10 -32.60 -6.97 2.50
CA SER A 10 -32.46 -7.33 3.93
C SER A 10 -31.68 -8.63 4.12
N LYS A 11 -31.85 -9.59 3.21
CA LYS A 11 -31.12 -10.86 3.24
C LYS A 11 -29.66 -10.69 2.79
N LEU A 12 -29.35 -9.75 1.89
CA LEU A 12 -27.98 -9.34 1.59
C LEU A 12 -27.33 -8.59 2.77
N GLY A 13 -28.07 -7.73 3.48
CA GLY A 13 -27.60 -7.08 4.70
C GLY A 13 -27.30 -8.08 5.83
N ASP A 14 -28.14 -9.10 5.99
CA ASP A 14 -27.93 -10.20 6.95
C ASP A 14 -26.78 -11.15 6.54
N ILE A 15 -26.52 -11.32 5.24
CA ILE A 15 -25.39 -12.13 4.74
C ILE A 15 -24.08 -11.35 4.80
N ALA A 16 -24.08 -10.06 4.44
CA ALA A 16 -22.95 -9.16 4.62
C ALA A 16 -22.64 -8.95 6.10
N GLY A 17 -23.66 -8.86 6.96
CA GLY A 17 -23.50 -8.85 8.42
C GLY A 17 -22.96 -10.16 8.99
N LYS A 18 -23.32 -11.31 8.40
CA LYS A 18 -22.76 -12.63 8.75
C LYS A 18 -21.34 -12.85 8.21
N LEU A 19 -20.96 -12.17 7.12
CA LEU A 19 -19.57 -12.13 6.63
C LEU A 19 -18.73 -11.13 7.42
N ARG A 20 -19.33 -10.08 7.99
CA ARG A 20 -18.62 -9.06 8.78
C ARG A 20 -18.17 -9.50 10.18
N TYR A 21 -18.62 -10.62 10.75
CA TYR A 21 -18.24 -10.97 12.13
C TYR A 21 -18.18 -12.45 12.52
N GLY A 22 -18.22 -13.40 11.59
CA GLY A 22 -18.41 -14.78 12.05
C GLY A 22 -18.09 -15.90 11.09
N ARG A 23 -16.87 -15.96 10.52
CA ARG A 23 -16.24 -17.24 10.15
C ARG A 23 -14.75 -17.10 9.78
N GLY A 24 -13.88 -16.82 10.74
CA GLY A 24 -12.42 -16.95 10.51
C GLY A 24 -11.51 -16.62 11.70
N VAL A 25 -11.96 -15.77 12.63
CA VAL A 25 -11.02 -15.06 13.53
C VAL A 25 -10.67 -15.77 14.85
N PHE A 26 -10.82 -17.09 14.94
CA PHE A 26 -10.32 -17.83 16.12
C PHE A 26 -8.89 -18.36 15.95
N GLY A 27 -8.18 -17.98 14.89
CA GLY A 27 -6.82 -18.46 14.62
C GLY A 27 -5.85 -17.45 13.99
N LEU A 28 -6.24 -16.18 13.78
CA LEU A 28 -5.32 -15.19 13.20
C LEU A 28 -4.20 -14.82 14.19
N PRO A 29 -2.96 -14.60 13.72
CA PRO A 29 -1.88 -14.01 14.50
C PRO A 29 -2.28 -12.68 15.16
N PHE A 30 -1.65 -12.31 16.28
CA PHE A 30 -2.05 -11.15 17.09
C PHE A 30 -1.91 -9.82 16.33
N GLU A 31 -0.94 -9.75 15.43
CA GLU A 31 -0.63 -8.65 14.53
C GLU A 31 -1.77 -8.41 13.53
N LEU A 32 -2.27 -9.47 12.88
CA LEU A 32 -3.41 -9.39 11.98
C LEU A 32 -4.70 -9.09 12.72
N LYS A 33 -4.84 -9.59 13.95
CA LYS A 33 -5.98 -9.24 14.80
C LYS A 33 -5.99 -7.76 15.18
N ALA A 34 -4.83 -7.19 15.49
CA ALA A 34 -4.72 -5.76 15.76
C ALA A 34 -5.00 -4.93 14.50
N LEU A 35 -4.48 -5.38 13.35
CA LEU A 35 -4.70 -4.74 12.05
C LEU A 35 -6.18 -4.75 11.66
N GLU A 36 -6.88 -5.88 11.84
CA GLU A 36 -8.32 -6.02 11.60
C GLU A 36 -9.11 -4.98 12.43
N ILE A 37 -8.83 -4.83 13.73
CA ILE A 37 -9.54 -3.86 14.58
C ILE A 37 -9.30 -2.42 14.11
N CYS A 38 -8.07 -2.10 13.69
CA CYS A 38 -7.72 -0.79 13.15
C CYS A 38 -8.48 -0.50 11.84
N PHE A 39 -8.51 -1.48 10.92
CA PHE A 39 -9.21 -1.34 9.64
C PHE A 39 -10.74 -1.33 9.80
N ASP A 40 -11.30 -2.11 10.71
CA ASP A 40 -12.71 -2.05 11.08
C ASP A 40 -13.10 -0.65 11.53
N ARG A 41 -12.26 -0.04 12.37
CA ARG A 41 -12.51 1.32 12.85
C ARG A 41 -12.40 2.34 11.73
N LEU A 42 -11.38 2.22 10.88
CA LEU A 42 -11.15 3.09 9.73
C LEU A 42 -12.32 3.02 8.74
N ALA A 43 -12.69 1.82 8.31
CA ALA A 43 -13.82 1.58 7.40
C ALA A 43 -15.12 2.10 8.01
N SER A 44 -15.36 1.89 9.31
CA SER A 44 -16.52 2.44 10.00
C SER A 44 -16.52 3.97 10.02
N GLU A 45 -15.37 4.62 10.24
CA GLU A 45 -15.27 6.08 10.25
C GLU A 45 -15.53 6.67 8.86
N LEU A 46 -14.89 6.12 7.83
CA LEU A 46 -15.07 6.57 6.45
C LEU A 46 -16.52 6.38 5.98
N ASN A 47 -17.12 5.23 6.26
CA ASN A 47 -18.49 4.92 5.86
C ASN A 47 -19.52 5.78 6.62
N SER A 48 -19.26 6.09 7.90
CA SER A 48 -20.07 7.05 8.67
C SER A 48 -19.94 8.47 8.11
N ALA A 49 -18.72 8.92 7.83
CA ALA A 49 -18.47 10.25 7.28
C ALA A 49 -19.13 10.43 5.91
N ALA A 50 -19.10 9.38 5.06
CA ALA A 50 -19.81 9.36 3.78
C ALA A 50 -21.33 9.44 3.97
N GLY A 51 -21.89 8.66 4.91
CA GLY A 51 -23.33 8.71 5.22
C GLY A 51 -23.80 10.04 5.80
N ASP A 52 -23.02 10.66 6.69
CA ASP A 52 -23.33 11.99 7.21
C ASP A 52 -23.29 13.05 6.12
N LEU A 53 -22.32 12.94 5.19
CA LEU A 53 -22.22 13.85 4.06
C LEU A 53 -23.39 13.70 3.09
N GLU A 54 -23.80 12.49 2.74
CA GLU A 54 -25.00 12.23 1.93
C GLU A 54 -26.26 12.80 2.58
N ARG A 55 -26.43 12.58 3.89
CA ARG A 55 -27.57 13.10 4.66
C ARG A 55 -27.66 14.63 4.61
N ASP A 56 -26.51 15.30 4.64
CA ASP A 56 -26.44 16.76 4.57
C ASP A 56 -26.60 17.27 3.12
N ALA A 57 -26.07 16.53 2.15
CA ALA A 57 -25.99 16.92 0.74
C ALA A 57 -27.31 16.84 0.00
N LEU A 58 -27.99 15.69 0.07
CA LEU A 58 -29.24 15.45 -0.66
C LEU A 58 -30.32 16.51 -0.42
N PRO A 59 -30.66 16.91 0.82
CA PRO A 59 -31.65 17.96 1.05
C PRO A 59 -31.16 19.35 0.63
N ALA A 60 -29.84 19.62 0.73
CA ALA A 60 -29.28 20.90 0.31
C ALA A 60 -29.36 21.08 -1.23
N LEU A 61 -29.08 20.01 -1.98
CA LEU A 61 -29.20 20.00 -3.45
C LEU A 61 -30.65 20.16 -3.90
N ASP A 62 -31.59 19.41 -3.31
CA ASP A 62 -33.03 19.57 -3.62
C ASP A 62 -33.53 21.00 -3.33
N LYS A 63 -33.04 21.61 -2.24
CA LYS A 63 -33.37 23.00 -1.92
C LYS A 63 -32.80 23.98 -2.94
N LEU A 64 -31.55 23.80 -3.37
CA LEU A 64 -30.91 24.65 -4.37
C LEU A 64 -31.62 24.58 -5.72
N THR A 65 -32.07 23.39 -6.12
CA THR A 65 -32.86 23.18 -7.36
C THR A 65 -34.19 23.93 -7.35
N LYS A 66 -34.79 24.15 -6.17
CA LYS A 66 -36.05 24.90 -6.03
C LYS A 66 -35.84 26.40 -5.93
N THR A 67 -34.80 26.82 -5.21
CA THR A 67 -34.51 28.24 -4.95
C THR A 67 -33.02 28.50 -5.09
N VAL A 68 -32.64 29.16 -6.19
CA VAL A 68 -31.25 29.58 -6.40
C VAL A 68 -30.96 30.83 -5.58
N GLY A 69 -30.32 30.63 -4.42
CA GLY A 69 -29.94 31.67 -3.47
C GLY A 69 -28.47 31.58 -3.06
N ILE A 70 -27.92 32.70 -2.59
CA ILE A 70 -26.51 32.79 -2.16
C ILE A 70 -26.23 31.83 -0.99
N HIS A 71 -27.18 31.72 -0.05
CA HIS A 71 -27.04 30.86 1.12
C HIS A 71 -27.04 29.36 0.75
N GLU A 72 -27.88 28.96 -0.19
CA GLU A 72 -27.98 27.59 -0.72
C GLU A 72 -26.70 27.21 -1.47
N LEU A 73 -26.20 28.10 -2.34
CA LEU A 73 -24.94 27.93 -3.05
C LEU A 73 -23.75 27.78 -2.10
N GLU A 74 -23.67 28.60 -1.05
CA GLU A 74 -22.59 28.49 -0.06
C GLU A 74 -22.69 27.19 0.76
N THR A 75 -23.90 26.71 1.03
CA THR A 75 -24.11 25.44 1.71
C THR A 75 -23.64 24.27 0.85
N VAL A 76 -24.00 24.24 -0.43
CA VAL A 76 -23.52 23.22 -1.40
C VAL A 76 -22.00 23.31 -1.59
N ARG A 77 -21.42 24.52 -1.64
CA ARG A 77 -19.96 24.70 -1.69
C ARG A 77 -19.25 24.11 -0.48
N ARG A 78 -19.79 24.32 0.73
CA ARG A 78 -19.24 23.72 1.97
C ARG A 78 -19.31 22.20 1.93
N ILE A 79 -20.42 21.64 1.45
CA ILE A 79 -20.60 20.19 1.24
C ILE A 79 -19.59 19.67 0.22
N LYS A 80 -19.46 20.29 -0.95
CA LYS A 80 -18.48 19.92 -1.99
C LYS A 80 -17.05 19.91 -1.43
N ASN A 81 -16.67 20.92 -0.66
CA ASN A 81 -15.35 20.96 -0.04
C ASN A 81 -15.15 19.83 0.99
N ARG A 82 -16.20 19.42 1.72
CA ARG A 82 -16.14 18.24 2.61
C ARG A 82 -16.02 16.95 1.80
N LEU A 83 -16.78 16.82 0.72
CA LEU A 83 -16.73 15.70 -0.22
C LEU A 83 -15.32 15.50 -0.78
N VAL A 84 -14.74 16.55 -1.37
CA VAL A 84 -13.40 16.49 -1.97
C VAL A 84 -12.37 16.04 -0.94
N ARG A 85 -12.40 16.58 0.29
CA ARG A 85 -11.47 16.16 1.35
C ARG A 85 -11.66 14.71 1.79
N LEU A 86 -12.90 14.22 1.83
CA LEU A 86 -13.16 12.84 2.23
C LEU A 86 -12.76 11.88 1.10
N LYS A 87 -13.10 12.21 -0.15
CA LYS A 87 -12.74 11.45 -1.36
C LYS A 87 -11.22 11.29 -1.46
N THR A 88 -10.45 12.37 -1.35
CA THR A 88 -8.98 12.29 -1.39
C THR A 88 -8.39 11.48 -0.23
N ARG A 89 -8.99 11.51 0.96
CA ARG A 89 -8.59 10.65 2.08
C ARG A 89 -8.83 9.18 1.76
N VAL A 90 -9.98 8.83 1.18
CA VAL A 90 -10.32 7.44 0.82
C VAL A 90 -9.41 6.94 -0.31
N GLU A 91 -9.22 7.74 -1.36
CA GLU A 91 -8.31 7.46 -2.49
C GLU A 91 -6.87 7.23 -1.99
N SER A 92 -6.36 8.10 -1.11
CA SER A 92 -5.02 7.92 -0.55
C SER A 92 -4.86 6.65 0.27
N ILE A 93 -5.92 6.16 0.94
CA ILE A 93 -5.84 4.89 1.68
C ILE A 93 -5.93 3.73 0.69
N HIS A 94 -6.82 3.79 -0.30
CA HIS A 94 -6.93 2.79 -1.37
C HIS A 94 -5.58 2.59 -2.09
N GLU A 95 -4.89 3.68 -2.45
CA GLU A 95 -3.54 3.61 -3.04
C GLU A 95 -2.53 2.89 -2.14
N VAL A 96 -2.67 2.99 -0.81
CA VAL A 96 -1.80 2.28 0.13
C VAL A 96 -2.14 0.80 0.16
N PHE A 97 -3.43 0.45 0.16
CA PHE A 97 -3.88 -0.95 0.09
C PHE A 97 -3.42 -1.62 -1.22
N GLU A 98 -3.60 -0.96 -2.36
CA GLU A 98 -3.10 -1.44 -3.65
C GLU A 98 -1.58 -1.68 -3.63
N ARG A 99 -0.81 -0.79 -2.98
CA ARG A 99 0.65 -1.00 -2.86
C ARG A 99 1.00 -2.24 -2.06
N PHE A 100 0.32 -2.48 -0.93
CA PHE A 100 0.54 -3.69 -0.13
C PHE A 100 0.08 -4.95 -0.87
N LEU A 101 -1.06 -4.91 -1.56
CA LEU A 101 -1.58 -6.05 -2.32
C LEU A 101 -0.73 -6.40 -3.56
N ASN A 102 0.05 -5.45 -4.08
CA ASN A 102 0.93 -5.68 -5.24
C ASN A 102 2.32 -6.27 -4.88
N ASP A 103 2.68 -6.35 -3.60
CA ASP A 103 3.99 -6.83 -3.17
C ASP A 103 3.88 -7.90 -2.06
N ASP A 104 4.07 -9.16 -2.45
CA ASP A 104 4.03 -10.33 -1.57
C ASP A 104 5.06 -10.24 -0.42
N GLU A 105 6.20 -9.59 -0.64
CA GLU A 105 7.23 -9.39 0.40
C GLU A 105 6.72 -8.43 1.49
N ASP A 106 6.05 -7.36 1.10
CA ASP A 106 5.43 -6.43 2.05
C ASP A 106 4.23 -7.09 2.78
N MET A 107 3.46 -7.95 2.11
CA MET A 107 2.42 -8.76 2.76
C MET A 107 3.00 -9.74 3.78
N HIS A 108 4.09 -10.42 3.42
CA HIS A 108 4.76 -11.36 4.32
C HIS A 108 5.30 -10.66 5.58
N ARG A 109 5.86 -9.45 5.45
CA ARG A 109 6.36 -8.63 6.57
C ARG A 109 5.28 -8.15 7.55
N LEU A 110 4.00 -8.22 7.18
CA LEU A 110 2.91 -7.92 8.11
C LEU A 110 2.74 -9.00 9.19
N ASN A 111 3.17 -10.24 8.90
CA ASN A 111 3.14 -11.37 9.83
C ASN A 111 4.41 -11.44 10.69
N LEU A 112 4.51 -10.52 11.65
CA LEU A 112 5.66 -10.41 12.57
C LEU A 112 5.95 -11.70 13.35
N THR A 113 4.92 -12.48 13.69
CA THR A 113 5.09 -13.74 14.44
C THR A 113 5.77 -14.80 13.57
N ALA A 114 5.36 -14.91 12.31
CA ALA A 114 5.94 -15.85 11.37
C ALA A 114 7.36 -15.44 10.97
N GLU A 115 7.59 -14.15 10.73
CA GLU A 115 8.92 -13.61 10.41
C GLU A 115 9.92 -13.91 11.54
N GLU A 116 9.54 -13.69 12.80
CA GLU A 116 10.40 -13.96 13.94
C GLU A 116 10.67 -15.47 14.12
N LEU A 117 9.67 -16.33 13.87
CA LEU A 117 9.85 -17.78 13.94
C LEU A 117 10.80 -18.28 12.83
N SER A 118 10.64 -17.75 11.62
CA SER A 118 11.51 -18.01 10.47
C SER A 118 12.95 -17.55 10.73
N ARG A 119 13.12 -16.38 11.36
CA ARG A 119 14.42 -15.86 11.79
C ARG A 119 15.08 -16.79 12.81
N GLN A 120 14.36 -17.17 13.86
CA GLN A 120 14.86 -18.10 14.89
C GLN A 120 15.20 -19.49 14.31
N ALA A 121 14.40 -20.00 13.39
CA ALA A 121 14.68 -21.26 12.71
C ALA A 121 15.97 -21.18 11.87
N SER A 122 16.19 -20.07 11.14
CA SER A 122 17.41 -19.85 10.36
C SER A 122 18.66 -19.74 11.24
N GLU A 123 18.55 -19.07 12.40
CA GLU A 123 19.63 -18.96 13.38
C GLU A 123 19.97 -20.33 13.98
N ALA A 124 18.97 -21.12 14.35
CA ALA A 124 19.16 -22.47 14.87
C ALA A 124 19.77 -23.43 13.82
N GLU A 125 19.36 -23.32 12.55
CA GLU A 125 19.95 -24.09 11.44
C GLU A 125 21.41 -23.67 11.20
N ALA A 126 21.73 -22.38 11.26
CA ALA A 126 23.10 -21.87 11.11
C ALA A 126 24.00 -22.31 12.27
N GLU A 127 23.51 -22.26 13.51
CA GLU A 127 24.22 -22.78 14.68
C GLU A 127 24.48 -24.27 14.57
N GLN A 128 23.48 -25.06 14.15
CA GLN A 128 23.68 -26.48 13.89
C GLN A 128 24.71 -26.72 12.80
N ARG A 129 24.65 -25.97 11.69
CA ARG A 129 25.61 -26.05 10.59
C ARG A 129 27.04 -25.72 11.06
N ASN A 130 27.21 -24.66 11.84
CA ASN A 130 28.49 -24.27 12.43
C ASN A 130 29.01 -25.33 13.40
N ARG A 131 28.11 -25.93 14.21
CA ARG A 131 28.46 -27.01 15.14
C ARG A 131 28.95 -28.25 14.40
N TRP A 132 28.30 -28.64 13.32
CA TRP A 132 28.72 -29.77 12.47
C TRP A 132 30.05 -29.50 11.75
N GLN A 133 30.25 -28.28 11.25
CA GLN A 133 31.52 -27.89 10.63
C GLN A 133 32.67 -27.95 11.64
N SER A 134 32.47 -27.51 12.88
CA SER A 134 33.47 -27.61 13.95
C SER A 134 33.83 -29.05 14.29
N VAL A 135 32.87 -29.98 14.25
CA VAL A 135 33.14 -31.41 14.45
C VAL A 135 33.97 -31.96 13.28
N GLN A 136 33.61 -31.61 12.05
CA GLN A 136 34.37 -32.06 10.87
C GLN A 136 35.81 -31.53 10.80
N THR A 137 36.06 -30.29 11.22
CA THR A 137 37.43 -29.73 11.27
C THR A 137 38.27 -30.41 12.34
N SER A 138 37.70 -30.65 13.53
CA SER A 138 38.40 -31.37 14.60
C SER A 138 38.76 -32.81 14.24
N VAL A 139 37.90 -33.51 13.50
CA VAL A 139 38.19 -34.87 12.98
C VAL A 139 39.31 -34.81 11.95
N ARG A 140 39.28 -33.85 11.01
CA ARG A 140 40.34 -33.67 10.01
C ARG A 140 41.71 -33.32 10.63
N GLU A 141 41.75 -32.48 11.67
CA GLU A 141 43.00 -32.16 12.39
C GLU A 141 43.58 -33.38 13.11
N SER A 142 42.73 -34.28 13.62
CA SER A 142 43.20 -35.53 14.24
C SER A 142 43.77 -36.54 13.23
N GLU A 143 43.24 -36.57 12.00
CA GLU A 143 43.74 -37.43 10.91
C GLU A 143 45.05 -36.90 10.29
N THR A 144 45.19 -35.58 10.11
CA THR A 144 46.43 -34.97 9.59
C THR A 144 47.59 -35.05 10.58
N ALA A 145 47.31 -35.02 11.90
CA ALA A 145 48.30 -35.27 12.94
C ALA A 145 48.81 -36.73 12.94
N ALA A 146 48.00 -37.69 12.47
CA ALA A 146 48.38 -39.11 12.39
C ALA A 146 49.21 -39.47 11.15
N ALA A 147 49.07 -38.72 10.04
CA ALA A 147 49.80 -38.96 8.79
C ALA A 147 51.27 -38.47 8.79
N GLY A 148 51.70 -37.76 9.84
CA GLY A 148 53.03 -37.13 9.95
C GLY A 148 54.07 -37.87 10.81
N ARG A 149 54.04 -39.21 10.94
CA ARG A 149 55.08 -39.97 11.65
C ARG A 149 56.10 -40.61 10.69
N PRO A 150 57.35 -40.10 10.60
CA PRO A 150 58.42 -40.85 9.94
C PRO A 150 58.83 -42.06 10.81
N ASN A 151 58.87 -43.24 10.19
CA ASN A 151 59.38 -44.47 10.78
C ASN A 151 60.82 -44.27 11.28
N ASN A 152 61.02 -44.25 12.59
CA ASN A 152 62.33 -44.48 13.18
C ASN A 152 62.21 -45.56 14.26
N VAL A 153 62.96 -46.63 14.07
CA VAL A 153 62.95 -47.84 14.91
C VAL A 153 63.89 -47.61 16.10
N PRO A 154 63.42 -47.68 17.37
CA PRO A 154 64.34 -47.63 18.51
C PRO A 154 64.83 -49.03 18.87
N SER A 155 66.15 -49.21 18.84
CA SER A 155 66.85 -50.38 19.35
C SER A 155 66.84 -50.42 20.88
N ILE A 156 66.76 -51.65 21.39
CA ILE A 156 66.60 -52.05 22.79
C ILE A 156 67.92 -51.85 23.58
N ASN A 157 67.84 -51.32 24.81
CA ASN A 157 68.52 -51.90 26.00
C ASN A 157 68.16 -51.18 27.33
N GLY A 158 67.44 -51.90 28.19
CA GLY A 158 67.90 -52.25 29.54
C GLY A 158 67.85 -51.24 30.71
N SER A 159 66.87 -51.48 31.60
CA SER A 159 67.03 -51.61 33.07
C SER A 159 66.73 -50.43 34.04
N THR A 160 65.54 -50.56 34.66
CA THR A 160 65.22 -50.61 36.12
C THR A 160 65.32 -49.37 37.04
N LYS A 161 64.18 -48.90 37.61
CA LYS A 161 63.70 -49.07 39.02
C LYS A 161 62.74 -47.95 39.52
N HIS A 162 61.61 -48.39 40.09
CA HIS A 162 60.88 -47.98 41.32
C HIS A 162 60.49 -46.51 41.66
N SER A 163 59.16 -46.28 41.67
CA SER A 163 58.27 -46.09 42.84
C SER A 163 57.92 -44.69 43.44
N VAL A 164 56.61 -44.57 43.74
CA VAL A 164 55.85 -43.81 44.77
C VAL A 164 55.57 -42.30 44.57
N GLY A 165 54.27 -41.92 44.61
CA GLY A 165 53.78 -40.55 44.92
C GLY A 165 53.59 -40.35 46.45
N PRO A 166 52.60 -39.59 46.96
CA PRO A 166 51.82 -38.44 46.44
C PRO A 166 51.78 -37.25 47.44
N ALA A 167 51.00 -36.17 47.16
CA ALA A 167 50.14 -35.37 48.10
C ALA A 167 49.99 -33.88 47.72
N VAL A 168 48.77 -33.39 47.33
CA VAL A 168 47.76 -32.55 48.05
C VAL A 168 48.24 -31.12 48.43
N THR A 169 47.60 -29.95 48.16
CA THR A 169 46.25 -29.44 48.55
C THR A 169 45.97 -28.00 48.02
N LEU A 170 44.69 -27.73 47.70
CA LEU A 170 43.79 -26.57 48.03
C LEU A 170 44.22 -25.10 47.68
N SER A 171 43.36 -24.17 47.22
CA SER A 171 42.08 -23.70 47.80
C SER A 171 41.39 -22.62 46.92
N SER A 172 40.05 -22.69 46.83
CA SER A 172 38.96 -21.65 46.89
C SER A 172 39.09 -20.28 46.18
N GLY A 173 38.07 -19.57 45.67
CA GLY A 173 36.60 -19.73 45.66
C GLY A 173 35.90 -18.46 45.10
N THR A 174 34.78 -18.65 44.41
CA THR A 174 33.55 -17.81 44.20
C THR A 174 33.53 -16.26 44.30
N THR A 175 32.82 -15.59 43.38
CA THR A 175 31.59 -14.78 43.62
C THR A 175 31.00 -14.18 42.31
N LEU A 176 29.83 -13.55 42.42
CA LEU A 176 28.69 -13.52 41.50
C LEU A 176 28.41 -12.10 40.91
N SER A 177 27.71 -12.06 39.77
CA SER A 177 26.72 -11.04 39.31
C SER A 177 27.17 -9.63 38.82
N GLY A 178 26.67 -9.26 37.63
CA GLY A 178 26.08 -7.92 37.41
C GLY A 178 26.60 -7.01 36.26
N ARG A 179 25.80 -6.93 35.18
CA ARG A 179 25.24 -5.68 34.60
C ARG A 179 26.10 -4.76 33.67
N ARG A 180 25.68 -4.76 32.39
CA ARG A 180 25.46 -3.62 31.43
C ARG A 180 26.61 -2.80 30.82
N ARG A 181 26.36 -2.51 29.52
CA ARG A 181 26.56 -1.27 28.70
C ARG A 181 27.82 -1.14 27.84
N ASN A 182 27.58 -1.31 26.54
CA ASN A 182 27.59 -0.29 25.48
C ASN A 182 28.90 0.44 25.09
N ARG A 183 29.06 0.54 23.76
CA ARG A 183 29.76 1.56 22.95
C ARG A 183 31.19 1.29 22.43
N ARG A 184 31.28 1.58 21.11
CA ARG A 184 32.43 2.07 20.29
C ARG A 184 33.39 0.97 19.85
N ARG A 185 33.95 0.98 18.64
CA ARG A 185 34.27 2.08 17.72
C ARG A 185 34.69 1.48 16.36
N SER A 186 34.47 2.24 15.28
CA SER A 186 35.13 2.07 13.97
C SER A 186 36.66 1.92 14.08
N PRO A 187 37.30 1.48 12.99
CA PRO A 187 38.08 2.48 12.25
C PRO A 187 37.79 2.44 10.74
N GLY A 188 37.80 3.62 10.12
CA GLY A 188 37.84 3.81 8.67
C GLY A 188 39.25 4.17 8.18
N GLY A 189 39.39 4.19 6.85
CA GLY A 189 40.57 4.59 6.07
C GLY A 189 41.43 3.38 5.71
N LEU A 190 41.78 3.10 4.45
CA LEU A 190 42.32 3.97 3.39
C LEU A 190 42.01 3.35 2.00
N ALA A 191 41.47 4.11 1.04
CA ALA A 191 42.17 4.71 -0.13
C ALA A 191 42.56 3.68 -1.24
N SER A 192 41.82 3.59 -2.35
CA SER A 192 42.09 4.17 -3.70
C SER A 192 43.32 3.54 -4.40
N THR A 193 43.30 3.07 -5.66
CA THR A 193 43.09 3.78 -6.95
C THR A 193 43.17 2.74 -8.09
N LEU A 194 42.24 2.74 -9.06
CA LEU A 194 42.39 3.13 -10.50
C LEU A 194 43.29 2.21 -11.37
N GLU A 195 42.67 1.49 -12.31
CA GLU A 195 42.75 1.65 -13.80
C GLU A 195 43.80 0.66 -14.36
N GLU A 196 43.64 -0.07 -15.47
CA GLU A 196 43.25 0.22 -16.86
C GLU A 196 42.77 -1.10 -17.51
N GLU A 197 41.68 -1.10 -18.27
CA GLU A 197 41.59 -1.18 -19.75
C GLU A 197 41.66 -2.58 -20.38
N GLY A 198 40.84 -2.79 -21.42
CA GLY A 198 41.07 -3.81 -22.45
C GLY A 198 39.85 -4.59 -22.93
N GLU A 199 39.10 -3.96 -23.84
CA GLU A 199 38.38 -4.49 -25.03
C GLU A 199 38.70 -5.96 -25.42
N GLY A 200 37.83 -6.80 -25.99
CA GLY A 200 36.60 -6.69 -26.76
C GLY A 200 36.51 -7.95 -27.67
N GLU A 201 35.31 -8.23 -28.21
CA GLU A 201 35.01 -9.16 -29.33
C GLU A 201 35.16 -10.69 -29.06
N ASP A 202 34.34 -11.63 -29.56
CA ASP A 202 33.09 -11.68 -30.33
C ASP A 202 32.72 -13.18 -30.54
N LYS A 203 31.44 -13.45 -30.83
CA LYS A 203 30.88 -14.52 -31.72
C LYS A 203 30.75 -15.98 -31.23
N ASP A 204 29.49 -16.33 -30.99
CA ASP A 204 28.69 -17.42 -31.62
C ASP A 204 29.41 -18.55 -32.37
N ALA A 205 29.10 -19.80 -32.00
CA ALA A 205 28.81 -20.87 -32.96
C ALA A 205 28.16 -22.09 -32.27
N ASP A 206 26.92 -22.37 -32.67
CA ASP A 206 26.26 -23.65 -32.52
C ASP A 206 27.06 -24.80 -33.17
N VAL A 207 27.17 -25.95 -32.50
CA VAL A 207 27.28 -27.25 -33.19
C VAL A 207 26.48 -28.31 -32.44
N GLU A 208 25.40 -28.72 -33.10
CA GLU A 208 24.55 -29.85 -32.79
C GLU A 208 25.20 -31.18 -33.20
N GLY A 209 25.02 -32.21 -32.37
CA GLY A 209 24.91 -33.60 -32.83
C GLY A 209 26.18 -34.45 -32.85
N ARG A 210 26.18 -35.54 -32.06
CA ARG A 210 25.88 -36.90 -32.57
C ARG A 210 26.05 -37.98 -31.50
N SER A 211 24.93 -38.63 -31.21
CA SER A 211 24.71 -40.09 -31.28
C SER A 211 25.71 -41.05 -30.58
N SER A 212 25.17 -41.66 -29.53
CA SER A 212 25.08 -43.11 -29.31
C SER A 212 26.26 -43.90 -28.74
N LYS A 213 25.89 -44.55 -27.61
CA LYS A 213 26.13 -45.95 -27.23
C LYS A 213 27.41 -46.27 -26.43
N SER A 214 27.11 -46.51 -25.15
CA SER A 214 27.30 -47.81 -24.48
C SER A 214 28.47 -47.94 -23.53
N SER A 215 28.08 -48.07 -22.27
CA SER A 215 28.63 -49.01 -21.28
C SER A 215 30.10 -48.86 -20.92
N ARG A 216 30.38 -48.11 -19.85
CA ARG A 216 31.16 -48.62 -18.72
C ARG A 216 30.50 -48.18 -17.41
N LEU A 217 29.71 -49.12 -16.92
CA LEU A 217 29.16 -49.18 -15.58
C LEU A 217 30.30 -49.36 -14.56
N LEU A 218 30.13 -48.65 -13.43
CA LEU A 218 30.68 -48.92 -12.10
C LEU A 218 32.18 -48.65 -11.89
N ASP A 219 32.51 -47.44 -11.42
CA ASP A 219 33.39 -47.27 -10.24
C ASP A 219 33.45 -45.79 -9.78
N ARG A 220 32.53 -45.36 -8.92
CA ARG A 220 32.78 -44.29 -7.92
C ARG A 220 31.64 -44.20 -6.89
N ALA A 221 31.27 -45.33 -6.31
CA ALA A 221 30.63 -45.29 -5.00
C ALA A 221 31.68 -44.80 -3.99
N LEU A 222 31.24 -43.97 -3.02
CA LEU A 222 32.03 -43.37 -1.93
C LEU A 222 32.65 -41.97 -2.18
N THR A 223 31.86 -41.05 -2.71
CA THR A 223 31.82 -39.68 -2.14
C THR A 223 30.40 -39.45 -1.66
N GLY A 224 30.25 -39.37 -0.34
CA GLY A 224 28.97 -39.30 0.36
C GLY A 224 28.04 -38.29 -0.27
N SER A 225 26.94 -38.81 -0.84
CA SER A 225 25.78 -38.03 -1.23
C SER A 225 25.25 -37.32 0.00
N SER A 226 25.57 -36.03 0.11
CA SER A 226 24.84 -35.12 1.00
C SER A 226 23.45 -34.93 0.41
N MET A 227 22.50 -35.71 0.92
CA MET A 227 21.09 -35.43 0.77
C MET A 227 20.75 -34.23 1.65
N SER A 228 20.81 -33.02 1.09
CA SER A 228 20.19 -31.83 1.68
C SER A 228 19.19 -31.26 0.68
N SER A 229 18.07 -31.96 0.51
CA SER A 229 16.98 -31.54 -0.37
C SER A 229 15.68 -32.16 0.12
N HIS A 230 15.12 -31.62 1.20
CA HIS A 230 13.76 -31.94 1.66
C HIS A 230 13.15 -30.87 2.60
N THR A 231 13.75 -29.69 2.75
CA THR A 231 13.23 -28.65 3.67
C THR A 231 12.66 -27.41 2.98
N SER A 232 12.95 -27.17 1.69
CA SER A 232 12.52 -25.96 0.98
C SER A 232 11.06 -26.03 0.51
N SER A 233 10.54 -27.21 0.15
CA SER A 233 9.16 -27.35 -0.35
C SER A 233 8.10 -27.12 0.72
N SER A 234 8.42 -27.42 1.97
CA SER A 234 7.49 -27.26 3.10
C SER A 234 7.46 -25.82 3.63
N LYS A 235 8.55 -25.06 3.50
CA LYS A 235 8.59 -23.63 3.87
C LYS A 235 7.77 -22.78 2.90
N SER A 236 7.90 -22.99 1.59
CA SER A 236 7.15 -22.21 0.60
C SER A 236 5.63 -22.38 0.71
N SER A 237 5.16 -23.61 1.01
CA SER A 237 3.72 -23.89 1.15
C SER A 237 3.09 -23.20 2.36
N GLN A 238 3.89 -22.91 3.39
CA GLN A 238 3.41 -22.24 4.59
C GLN A 238 3.45 -20.71 4.42
N GLU A 239 4.49 -20.20 3.77
CA GLU A 239 4.62 -18.79 3.39
C GLU A 239 3.48 -18.34 2.47
N GLU A 240 3.11 -19.17 1.48
CA GLU A 240 1.95 -18.94 0.61
C GLU A 240 0.62 -18.89 1.39
N ALA A 241 0.46 -19.73 2.42
CA ALA A 241 -0.74 -19.74 3.24
C ALA A 241 -0.82 -18.50 4.15
N GLU A 242 0.32 -18.07 4.70
CA GLU A 242 0.43 -16.88 5.55
C GLU A 242 0.16 -15.60 4.74
N ILE A 243 0.65 -15.52 3.50
CA ILE A 243 0.35 -14.42 2.57
C ILE A 243 -1.13 -14.40 2.21
N ALA A 244 -1.71 -15.56 1.87
CA ALA A 244 -3.13 -15.65 1.51
C ALA A 244 -4.08 -15.18 2.63
N GLU A 245 -3.73 -15.39 3.91
CA GLU A 245 -4.51 -14.88 5.04
C GLU A 245 -4.50 -13.35 5.11
N VAL A 246 -3.34 -12.74 4.86
CA VAL A 246 -3.17 -11.27 4.84
C VAL A 246 -3.87 -10.67 3.63
N GLU A 247 -3.72 -11.28 2.46
CA GLU A 247 -4.37 -10.90 1.21
C GLU A 247 -5.90 -10.87 1.38
N MET A 248 -6.50 -11.94 1.90
CA MET A 248 -7.94 -11.99 2.18
C MET A 248 -8.42 -10.87 3.12
N LEU A 249 -7.62 -10.52 4.14
CA LEU A 249 -7.94 -9.44 5.06
C LEU A 249 -7.87 -8.08 4.35
N LEU A 250 -6.79 -7.83 3.63
CA LEU A 250 -6.56 -6.57 2.92
C LEU A 250 -7.60 -6.37 1.82
N GLU A 251 -7.86 -7.36 0.98
CA GLU A 251 -8.88 -7.32 -0.08
C GLU A 251 -10.28 -7.04 0.48
N ALA A 252 -10.65 -7.67 1.61
CA ALA A 252 -11.96 -7.45 2.21
C ALA A 252 -12.16 -6.00 2.67
N TYR A 253 -11.12 -5.37 3.22
CA TYR A 253 -11.18 -3.96 3.60
C TYR A 253 -11.03 -3.02 2.41
N ASP A 254 -10.21 -3.36 1.41
CA ASP A 254 -10.11 -2.59 0.18
C ASP A 254 -11.45 -2.52 -0.55
N MET A 255 -12.19 -3.64 -0.60
CA MET A 255 -13.57 -3.68 -1.10
C MET A 255 -14.52 -2.78 -0.28
N HIS A 256 -14.33 -2.65 1.04
CA HIS A 256 -15.11 -1.69 1.85
C HIS A 256 -14.76 -0.24 1.50
N LEU A 257 -13.48 0.06 1.22
CA LEU A 257 -13.04 1.39 0.79
C LEU A 257 -13.60 1.73 -0.59
N GLU A 258 -13.53 0.79 -1.54
CA GLU A 258 -14.07 0.97 -2.88
C GLU A 258 -15.59 1.21 -2.83
N HIS A 259 -16.31 0.48 -1.99
CA HIS A 259 -17.72 0.74 -1.76
C HIS A 259 -17.99 2.16 -1.20
N ALA A 260 -17.16 2.64 -0.27
CA ALA A 260 -17.27 4.00 0.24
C ALA A 260 -16.93 5.04 -0.84
N LEU A 261 -15.92 4.79 -1.67
CA LEU A 261 -15.50 5.64 -2.76
C LEU A 261 -16.59 5.74 -3.83
N ALA A 262 -17.21 4.64 -4.22
CA ALA A 262 -18.31 4.61 -5.18
C ALA A 262 -19.49 5.48 -4.72
N ARG A 263 -19.85 5.42 -3.44
CA ARG A 263 -20.87 6.30 -2.84
C ARG A 263 -20.50 7.77 -2.94
N LEU A 264 -19.25 8.12 -2.65
CA LEU A 264 -18.75 9.50 -2.76
C LEU A 264 -18.72 9.97 -4.22
N GLN A 265 -18.37 9.10 -5.17
CA GLN A 265 -18.42 9.41 -6.61
C GLN A 265 -19.84 9.68 -7.08
N THR A 266 -20.81 8.85 -6.70
CA THR A 266 -22.22 9.11 -7.03
C THR A 266 -22.69 10.43 -6.43
N LEU A 267 -22.26 10.77 -5.21
CA LEU A 267 -22.59 12.06 -4.61
C LEU A 267 -21.91 13.24 -5.33
N ASP A 268 -20.67 13.06 -5.80
CA ASP A 268 -19.93 14.05 -6.61
C ASP A 268 -20.67 14.34 -7.91
N GLU A 269 -21.12 13.30 -8.61
CA GLU A 269 -21.94 13.39 -9.82
C GLU A 269 -23.23 14.17 -9.56
N TYR A 270 -23.98 13.85 -8.49
CA TYR A 270 -25.18 14.60 -8.14
C TYR A 270 -24.93 16.09 -7.84
N ILE A 271 -23.81 16.42 -7.20
CA ILE A 271 -23.44 17.81 -6.94
C ILE A 271 -23.10 18.53 -8.25
N GLN A 272 -22.34 17.88 -9.13
CA GLN A 272 -21.97 18.42 -10.45
C GLN A 272 -23.20 18.65 -11.33
N ASP A 273 -24.10 17.67 -11.42
CA ASP A 273 -25.37 17.78 -12.14
C ASP A 273 -26.21 18.96 -11.64
N THR A 274 -26.25 19.17 -10.32
CA THR A 274 -26.98 20.29 -9.73
C THR A 274 -26.29 21.63 -10.01
N GLU A 275 -24.96 21.67 -10.03
CA GLU A 275 -24.18 22.87 -10.39
C GLU A 275 -24.46 23.27 -11.85
N ASP A 276 -24.48 22.31 -12.77
CA ASP A 276 -24.79 22.53 -14.18
C ASP A 276 -26.25 22.96 -14.40
N LEU A 277 -27.19 22.36 -13.66
CA LEU A 277 -28.60 22.77 -13.68
C LEU A 277 -28.77 24.22 -13.21
N VAL A 278 -28.10 24.58 -12.11
CA VAL A 278 -28.17 25.94 -11.55
C VAL A 278 -27.53 26.96 -12.48
N ASN A 279 -26.39 26.61 -13.10
CA ASN A 279 -25.74 27.46 -14.10
C ASN A 279 -26.68 27.74 -15.27
N THR A 280 -27.34 26.70 -15.78
CA THR A 280 -28.33 26.83 -16.87
C THR A 280 -29.52 27.71 -16.45
N ALA A 281 -30.05 27.51 -15.24
CA ALA A 281 -31.19 28.29 -14.73
C ALA A 281 -30.84 29.77 -14.51
N LEU A 282 -29.62 30.07 -14.02
CA LEU A 282 -29.12 31.43 -13.86
C LEU A 282 -28.94 32.13 -15.21
N ASP A 283 -28.43 31.42 -16.21
CA ASP A 283 -28.25 31.98 -17.54
C ASP A 283 -29.59 32.24 -18.24
N GLN A 284 -30.60 31.40 -18.01
CA GLN A 284 -31.97 31.69 -18.46
C GLN A 284 -32.47 33.02 -17.85
N LYS A 285 -32.28 33.25 -16.55
CA LYS A 285 -32.71 34.49 -15.90
C LYS A 285 -31.94 35.72 -16.39
N ARG A 286 -30.63 35.58 -16.61
CA ARG A 286 -29.84 36.64 -17.25
C ARG A 286 -30.33 36.94 -18.66
N ASN A 287 -30.65 35.92 -19.44
CA ASN A 287 -31.18 36.07 -20.80
C ASN A 287 -32.55 36.78 -20.81
N GLU A 288 -33.45 36.44 -19.88
CA GLU A 288 -34.72 37.16 -19.70
C GLU A 288 -34.49 38.64 -19.37
N ILE A 289 -33.54 38.96 -18.48
CA ILE A 289 -33.20 40.34 -18.11
C ILE A 289 -32.64 41.10 -19.32
N ILE A 290 -31.70 40.50 -20.06
CA ILE A 290 -31.10 41.11 -21.26
C ILE A 290 -32.18 41.34 -22.33
N SER A 291 -33.08 40.38 -22.55
CA SER A 291 -34.17 40.54 -23.51
C SER A 291 -35.11 41.69 -23.13
N CYS A 292 -35.46 41.83 -21.85
CA CYS A 292 -36.26 42.94 -21.35
C CYS A 292 -35.57 44.30 -21.56
N ASP A 293 -34.27 44.38 -21.25
CA ASP A 293 -33.47 45.60 -21.44
C ASP A 293 -33.39 46.00 -22.92
N VAL A 294 -33.13 45.04 -23.81
CA VAL A 294 -33.14 45.26 -25.27
C VAL A 294 -34.51 45.73 -25.74
N LEU A 295 -35.60 45.16 -25.23
CA LEU A 295 -36.96 45.61 -25.56
C LEU A 295 -37.23 47.03 -25.06
N LEU A 296 -36.85 47.36 -23.83
CA LEU A 296 -37.06 48.69 -23.25
C LEU A 296 -36.24 49.75 -23.98
N THR A 297 -34.96 49.50 -24.24
CA THR A 297 -34.10 50.42 -25.01
C THR A 297 -34.62 50.62 -26.43
N THR A 298 -35.09 49.56 -27.09
CA THR A 298 -35.72 49.66 -28.42
C THR A 298 -36.95 50.56 -28.38
N ASN A 299 -37.82 50.39 -27.37
CA ASN A 299 -38.99 51.26 -27.19
C ASN A 299 -38.61 52.72 -26.89
N ILE A 300 -37.61 52.96 -26.03
CA ILE A 300 -37.11 54.31 -25.70
C ILE A 300 -36.58 55.00 -26.97
N VAL A 301 -35.82 54.29 -27.80
CA VAL A 301 -35.32 54.82 -29.07
C VAL A 301 -36.48 55.17 -30.00
N ALA A 302 -37.50 54.31 -30.11
CA ALA A 302 -38.69 54.58 -30.91
C ALA A 302 -39.48 55.82 -30.44
N PHE A 303 -39.68 55.98 -29.12
CA PHE A 303 -40.28 57.18 -28.55
C PHE A 303 -39.43 58.43 -28.77
N GLY A 304 -38.10 58.30 -28.71
CA GLY A 304 -37.17 59.39 -29.04
C GLY A 304 -37.40 59.92 -30.45
N LEU A 305 -37.52 59.03 -31.44
CA LEU A 305 -37.81 59.40 -32.83
C LEU A 305 -39.19 60.05 -32.99
N MET A 306 -40.20 59.57 -32.27
CA MET A 306 -41.53 60.19 -32.30
C MET A 306 -41.52 61.59 -31.68
N SER A 307 -40.75 61.77 -30.59
CA SER A 307 -40.59 63.05 -29.91
C SER A 307 -39.84 64.08 -30.75
N THR A 308 -38.82 63.67 -31.52
CA THR A 308 -38.11 64.60 -32.43
C THR A 308 -39.03 65.10 -33.54
N ILE A 309 -39.85 64.21 -34.12
CA ILE A 309 -40.87 64.60 -35.10
C ILE A 309 -41.86 65.58 -34.47
N SER A 310 -42.40 65.27 -33.28
CA SER A 310 -43.33 66.15 -32.59
C SER A 310 -42.71 67.51 -32.25
N SER A 311 -41.44 67.54 -31.87
CA SER A 311 -40.72 68.77 -31.52
C SER A 311 -40.53 69.69 -32.72
N PHE A 312 -40.28 69.12 -33.90
CA PHE A 312 -40.19 69.89 -35.16
C PHE A 312 -41.51 70.63 -35.46
N PHE A 313 -42.65 69.97 -35.26
CA PHE A 313 -43.96 70.59 -35.46
C PHE A 313 -44.38 71.55 -34.34
N ALA A 314 -43.88 71.38 -33.12
CA ALA A 314 -44.21 72.23 -31.97
C ALA A 314 -43.43 73.55 -31.93
N MET A 315 -42.41 73.73 -32.76
CA MET A 315 -41.69 75.00 -32.89
C MET A 315 -42.63 76.05 -33.49
N ASN A 316 -43.13 76.97 -32.65
CA ASN A 316 -44.00 78.07 -33.04
C ASN A 316 -43.23 79.09 -33.90
N VAL A 317 -43.05 78.79 -35.18
CA VAL A 317 -42.48 79.74 -36.13
C VAL A 317 -43.58 80.73 -36.52
N VAL A 318 -43.80 81.74 -35.67
CA VAL A 318 -44.53 82.95 -36.06
C VAL A 318 -43.75 83.58 -37.21
N PRO A 319 -44.35 83.76 -38.41
CA PRO A 319 -43.66 84.45 -39.49
C PRO A 319 -43.39 85.88 -39.02
N ALA A 320 -42.11 86.23 -38.85
CA ALA A 320 -41.66 87.57 -38.45
C ALA A 320 -41.98 88.68 -39.48
N SER A 321 -42.85 88.41 -40.46
CA SER A 321 -43.16 89.30 -41.58
C SER A 321 -44.49 90.05 -41.46
N LEU A 322 -45.09 90.15 -40.26
CA LEU A 322 -46.26 91.01 -40.00
C LEU A 322 -46.17 91.79 -38.67
N ALA A 323 -44.96 92.00 -38.13
CA ALA A 323 -44.73 92.85 -36.96
C ALA A 323 -44.22 94.25 -37.32
N GLU A 324 -44.40 94.68 -38.57
CA GLU A 324 -44.15 96.05 -39.03
C GLU A 324 -45.37 96.51 -39.83
N ASP A 325 -46.20 97.35 -39.22
CA ASP A 325 -46.91 98.48 -39.83
C ASP A 325 -47.57 99.31 -38.69
N PRO A 326 -47.08 100.54 -38.39
CA PRO A 326 -47.76 101.49 -37.50
C PRO A 326 -48.91 102.26 -38.16
#